data_AF-A0A317IP17-F1
#
_entry.id   AF-A0A317IP17-F1
#
_cell.length_a   1.000
_cell.length_b   1.000
_cell.length_c   1.000
_cell.angle_alpha   90.00
_cell.angle_beta   90.00
_cell.angle_gamma   90.00
#
_symmetry.space_group_name_H-M   'P 1'
#
loop_
_entity.id
_entity.type
_entity.pdbx_description
1 polymer ?
#
loop_
_entity_poly.entity_id
_entity_poly.type
_entity_poly.pdbx_seq_one_letter_code
_entity_poly.pdbx_strand_id
1 'polypeptide(L)'
;MDLMSINAVAARLGLSVHQLRRWELMFGLEIKRGRGQQRQYRSEDLSVLERIKELVEQGWPTSQIRPQLEAEGLVTPKLIGLPSTPGNPEVLMEALIGLRNFTERRFIEISRQIDELRQLLITVTLKQELEGELTSPWQPVSQELLSDVRHYPAEEIEIGPAIGPSPVAPPPQVDVSISVSSPVARPPEPTAAPQKPQGMGLGEITDQNYLTVLGRALDMIGWTDEQADSYSQKTFSVPHWDELGRRQAEALIAHLETVYKGRVAEDQPA
;
A
#
# COMPACT_ATOMS: atom_id res chain seq x y z
N MET A 1 1.56 -9.33 -38.24
CA MET A 1 0.53 -8.67 -37.42
C MET A 1 0.89 -7.20 -37.37
N ASP A 2 0.12 -6.36 -38.04
CA ASP A 2 0.40 -4.93 -38.11
C ASP A 2 0.06 -4.26 -36.78
N LEU A 3 1.09 -3.79 -36.09
CA LEU A 3 0.99 -3.01 -34.86
C LEU A 3 0.87 -1.53 -35.24
N MET A 4 -0.26 -0.90 -34.93
CA MET A 4 -0.50 0.50 -35.26
C MET A 4 -0.21 1.41 -34.06
N SER A 5 0.32 2.60 -34.32
CA SER A 5 0.48 3.64 -33.29
C SER A 5 -0.84 4.36 -33.03
N ILE A 6 -0.96 4.99 -31.86
CA ILE A 6 -2.16 5.77 -31.50
C ILE A 6 -2.53 6.83 -32.53
N ASN A 7 -1.53 7.47 -33.15
CA ASN A 7 -1.76 8.50 -34.16
C ASN A 7 -2.33 7.89 -35.44
N ALA A 8 -1.85 6.70 -35.85
CA ALA A 8 -2.36 6.00 -37.02
C ALA A 8 -3.82 5.53 -36.80
N VAL A 9 -4.13 5.03 -35.60
CA VAL A 9 -5.49 4.61 -35.22
C VAL A 9 -6.45 5.81 -35.15
N ALA A 10 -6.00 6.92 -34.54
CA ALA A 10 -6.74 8.18 -34.48
C ALA A 10 -7.11 8.70 -35.88
N ALA A 11 -6.12 8.73 -36.79
CA ALA A 11 -6.33 9.14 -38.17
C ALA A 11 -7.31 8.23 -38.93
N ARG A 12 -7.23 6.92 -38.70
CA ARG A 12 -8.10 5.93 -39.36
C ARG A 12 -9.56 6.00 -38.89
N LEU A 13 -9.77 6.23 -37.59
CA LEU A 13 -11.12 6.32 -37.02
C LEU A 13 -11.71 7.73 -37.11
N GLY A 14 -10.90 8.74 -37.44
CA GLY A 14 -11.31 10.15 -37.41
C GLY A 14 -11.59 10.66 -36.00
N LEU A 15 -10.94 10.07 -34.99
CA LEU A 15 -11.11 10.41 -33.58
C LEU A 15 -9.87 11.15 -33.07
N SER A 16 -10.07 12.00 -32.07
CA SER A 16 -8.93 12.61 -31.38
C SER A 16 -8.17 11.57 -30.53
N VAL A 17 -6.86 11.77 -30.39
CA VAL A 17 -6.01 10.95 -29.52
C VAL A 17 -6.52 10.95 -28.07
N HIS A 18 -7.11 12.07 -27.62
CA HIS A 18 -7.70 12.18 -26.28
C HIS A 18 -8.95 11.31 -26.11
N GLN A 19 -9.85 11.30 -27.10
CA GLN A 19 -11.02 10.42 -27.09
C GLN A 19 -10.63 8.94 -27.06
N LEU A 20 -9.62 8.55 -27.84
CA LEU A 20 -9.08 7.18 -27.81
C LEU A 20 -8.57 6.79 -26.42
N ARG A 21 -7.79 7.67 -25.77
CA ARG A 21 -7.33 7.43 -24.39
C ARG A 21 -8.47 7.32 -23.39
N ARG A 22 -9.51 8.15 -23.56
CA ARG A 22 -10.71 8.10 -22.71
C ARG A 22 -11.47 6.79 -22.90
N TRP A 23 -11.63 6.34 -24.14
CA TRP A 23 -12.28 5.07 -24.47
C TRP A 23 -11.50 3.88 -23.91
N GLU A 24 -10.17 3.87 -24.02
CA GLU A 24 -9.32 2.85 -23.38
C GLU A 24 -9.61 2.73 -21.88
N LEU A 25 -9.72 3.87 -21.18
CA LEU A 25 -9.98 3.91 -19.75
C LEU A 25 -11.40 3.42 -19.42
N MET A 26 -12.42 3.95 -20.10
CA MET A 26 -13.83 3.64 -19.83
C MET A 26 -14.20 2.19 -20.15
N PHE A 27 -13.70 1.68 -21.28
CA PHE A 27 -13.97 0.31 -21.72
C PHE A 27 -12.93 -0.69 -21.18
N GLY A 28 -11.90 -0.21 -20.50
CA GLY A 28 -10.86 -1.04 -19.90
C GLY A 28 -10.05 -1.81 -20.94
N LEU A 29 -9.74 -1.22 -22.11
CA LEU A 29 -8.98 -1.89 -23.15
C LEU A 29 -7.50 -2.00 -22.75
N GLU A 30 -6.96 -3.21 -22.75
CA GLU A 30 -5.56 -3.49 -22.41
C GLU A 30 -4.65 -3.40 -23.64
N ILE A 31 -4.32 -2.17 -24.03
CA ILE A 31 -3.43 -1.94 -25.19
C ILE A 31 -1.99 -2.25 -24.80
N LYS A 32 -1.37 -3.18 -25.53
CA LYS A 32 0.04 -3.52 -25.32
C LYS A 32 0.94 -2.32 -25.58
N ARG A 33 1.91 -2.12 -24.69
CA ARG A 33 2.91 -1.07 -24.82
C ARG A 33 4.18 -1.66 -25.41
N GLY A 34 4.66 -1.03 -26.48
CA GLY A 34 5.89 -1.42 -27.16
C GLY A 34 7.15 -0.92 -26.46
N ARG A 35 8.29 -1.11 -27.15
CA ARG A 35 9.57 -0.53 -26.74
C ARG A 35 9.42 1.00 -26.68
N GLY A 36 9.71 1.60 -25.53
CA GLY A 36 9.53 3.03 -25.29
C GLY A 36 8.16 3.46 -24.78
N GLN A 37 7.38 2.55 -24.16
CA GLN A 37 6.09 2.85 -23.51
C GLN A 37 5.00 3.40 -24.45
N GLN A 38 5.21 3.33 -25.78
CA GLN A 38 4.22 3.76 -26.76
C GLN A 38 3.13 2.68 -26.91
N ARG A 39 1.88 3.13 -27.02
CA ARG A 39 0.71 2.27 -27.26
C ARG A 39 0.79 1.67 -28.66
N GLN A 40 0.65 0.35 -28.75
CA GLN A 40 0.63 -0.40 -30.00
C GLN A 40 -0.69 -1.18 -30.08
N TYR A 41 -1.55 -0.78 -31.00
CA TYR A 41 -2.86 -1.39 -31.21
C TYR A 41 -2.73 -2.58 -32.15
N ARG A 42 -3.44 -3.66 -31.82
CA ARG A 42 -3.63 -4.83 -32.66
C ARG A 42 -4.84 -4.61 -33.57
N SER A 43 -4.99 -5.48 -34.56
CA SER A 43 -6.19 -5.53 -35.40
C SER A 43 -7.46 -5.83 -34.59
N GLU A 44 -7.35 -6.63 -33.53
CA GLU A 44 -8.44 -6.93 -32.59
C GLU A 44 -8.92 -5.67 -31.85
N ASP A 45 -7.97 -4.86 -31.35
CA ASP A 45 -8.28 -3.60 -30.67
C ASP A 45 -8.97 -2.61 -31.62
N LEU A 46 -8.58 -2.63 -32.91
CA LEU A 46 -9.19 -1.81 -33.95
C LEU A 46 -10.65 -2.18 -34.18
N SER A 47 -10.98 -3.47 -34.29
CA SER A 47 -12.39 -3.91 -34.43
C SER A 47 -13.26 -3.51 -33.25
N VAL A 48 -12.71 -3.54 -32.03
CA VAL A 48 -13.42 -3.09 -30.82
C VAL A 48 -13.68 -1.58 -30.89
N LEU A 49 -12.67 -0.79 -31.27
CA LEU A 49 -12.79 0.66 -31.39
C LEU A 49 -13.73 1.11 -32.51
N GLU A 50 -13.73 0.41 -33.65
CA GLU A 50 -14.71 0.62 -34.73
C GLU A 50 -16.13 0.35 -34.23
N ARG A 51 -16.33 -0.73 -33.48
CA ARG A 51 -17.64 -1.06 -32.92
C ARG A 51 -18.11 -0.06 -31.86
N ILE A 52 -17.21 0.39 -30.97
CA ILE A 52 -17.50 1.46 -30.02
C ILE A 52 -17.95 2.71 -30.76
N LYS A 53 -17.24 3.08 -31.84
CA LYS A 53 -17.60 4.26 -32.64
C LYS A 53 -19.01 4.15 -33.21
N GLU A 54 -19.37 3.02 -33.81
CA GLU A 54 -20.73 2.79 -34.33
C GLU A 54 -21.80 2.94 -33.23
N LEU A 55 -21.57 2.36 -32.05
CA LEU A 55 -22.53 2.42 -30.94
C LEU A 55 -22.67 3.85 -30.38
N VAL A 56 -21.57 4.60 -30.30
CA VAL A 56 -21.60 6.02 -29.91
C VAL A 56 -22.34 6.86 -30.96
N GLU A 57 -22.12 6.63 -32.26
CA GLU A 57 -22.83 7.33 -33.33
C GLU A 57 -24.33 7.00 -33.36
N GLN A 58 -24.71 5.79 -32.96
CA GLN A 58 -26.09 5.37 -32.76
C GLN A 58 -26.74 5.97 -31.49
N GLY A 59 -25.99 6.74 -30.69
CA GLY A 59 -26.50 7.42 -29.51
C GLY A 59 -26.62 6.53 -28.27
N TRP A 60 -25.94 5.39 -28.23
CA TRP A 60 -25.93 4.55 -27.04
C TRP A 60 -25.19 5.24 -25.89
N PRO A 61 -25.73 5.18 -24.65
CA PRO A 61 -25.02 5.67 -23.48
C PRO A 61 -23.77 4.80 -23.23
N THR A 62 -22.67 5.43 -22.86
CA THR A 62 -21.36 4.79 -22.64
C THR A 62 -21.41 3.64 -21.63
N SER A 63 -22.31 3.69 -20.65
CA SER A 63 -22.55 2.63 -19.67
C SER A 63 -23.11 1.34 -20.27
N GLN A 64 -23.85 1.41 -21.38
CA GLN A 64 -24.44 0.26 -22.05
C GLN A 64 -23.56 -0.32 -23.17
N ILE A 65 -22.64 0.47 -23.70
CA ILE A 65 -21.74 0.05 -24.77
C ILE A 65 -20.84 -1.10 -24.32
N ARG A 66 -20.34 -1.09 -23.07
CA ARG A 66 -19.49 -2.17 -22.56
C ARG A 66 -20.20 -3.52 -22.43
N PRO A 67 -21.38 -3.63 -21.77
CA PRO A 67 -22.16 -4.87 -21.77
C PRO A 67 -22.46 -5.40 -23.18
N GLN A 68 -22.71 -4.51 -24.13
CA GLN A 68 -22.97 -4.87 -25.52
C GLN A 68 -21.73 -5.47 -26.21
N LEU A 69 -20.55 -4.88 -26.00
CA LEU A 69 -19.28 -5.41 -26.52
C LEU A 69 -18.90 -6.76 -25.92
N GLU A 70 -19.23 -6.98 -24.65
CA GLU A 70 -19.06 -8.26 -23.96
C GLU A 70 -20.04 -9.31 -24.51
N ALA A 71 -21.30 -8.93 -24.76
CA ALA A 71 -22.31 -9.81 -25.36
C ALA A 71 -21.97 -10.22 -26.81
N GLU A 72 -21.33 -9.34 -27.58
CA GLU A 72 -20.85 -9.62 -28.93
C GLU A 72 -19.54 -10.44 -28.94
N GLY A 73 -18.95 -10.70 -27.77
CA GLY A 73 -17.73 -11.49 -27.63
C GLY A 73 -16.45 -10.80 -28.14
N LEU A 74 -16.51 -9.50 -28.43
CA LEU A 74 -15.35 -8.70 -28.87
C LEU A 74 -14.45 -8.30 -27.71
N VAL A 75 -14.99 -8.23 -26.50
CA VAL A 75 -14.25 -7.93 -25.28
C VAL A 75 -14.44 -9.10 -24.32
N THR A 76 -13.34 -9.69 -23.87
CA THR A 76 -13.42 -10.69 -22.79
C THR A 76 -13.88 -9.99 -21.52
N PRO A 77 -14.87 -10.53 -20.80
CA PRO A 77 -15.37 -9.90 -19.59
C PRO A 77 -14.21 -9.79 -18.61
N LYS A 78 -13.73 -8.56 -18.39
CA LYS A 78 -12.89 -8.28 -17.23
C LYS A 78 -13.79 -8.38 -16.03
N LEU A 79 -13.91 -9.58 -15.48
CA LEU A 79 -14.42 -9.79 -14.13
C LEU A 79 -13.44 -9.12 -13.16
N ILE A 80 -13.61 -7.81 -13.02
CA ILE A 80 -13.07 -7.01 -11.94
C ILE A 80 -13.56 -7.69 -10.65
N GLY A 81 -12.65 -8.36 -9.93
CA GLY A 81 -12.93 -8.98 -8.65
C GLY A 81 -12.73 -10.49 -8.55
N LEU A 82 -12.39 -11.21 -9.63
CA LEU A 82 -11.86 -12.55 -9.47
C LEU A 82 -10.36 -12.48 -9.18
N PRO A 83 -9.86 -13.11 -8.10
CA PRO A 83 -8.42 -13.20 -7.88
C PRO A 83 -7.81 -13.89 -9.09
N SER A 84 -6.77 -13.27 -9.66
CA SER A 84 -5.98 -13.87 -10.74
C SER A 84 -5.67 -15.31 -10.39
N THR A 85 -5.95 -16.24 -11.32
CA THR A 85 -5.79 -17.67 -11.09
C THR A 85 -4.42 -17.94 -10.49
N PRO A 86 -4.33 -18.57 -9.30
CA PRO A 86 -3.04 -18.84 -8.68
C PRO A 86 -2.18 -19.66 -9.65
N GLY A 87 -1.04 -19.09 -10.06
CA GLY A 87 -0.15 -19.69 -11.06
C GLY A 87 -0.02 -18.93 -12.39
N ASN A 88 -0.67 -17.78 -12.58
CA ASN A 88 -0.40 -16.94 -13.75
C ASN A 88 1.06 -16.40 -13.71
N PRO A 89 1.92 -16.73 -14.70
CA PRO A 89 3.32 -16.31 -14.73
C PRO A 89 3.48 -14.77 -14.77
N GLU A 90 2.50 -14.03 -15.30
CA GLU A 90 2.57 -12.57 -15.37
C GLU A 90 2.46 -11.93 -13.98
N VAL A 91 1.55 -12.42 -13.13
CA VAL A 91 1.39 -11.95 -11.74
C VAL A 91 2.62 -12.28 -10.89
N LEU A 92 3.20 -13.47 -11.10
CA LEU A 92 4.46 -13.85 -10.46
C LEU A 92 5.60 -12.94 -10.89
N MET A 93 5.69 -12.61 -12.18
CA MET A 93 6.71 -11.72 -12.70
C MET A 93 6.55 -10.29 -12.14
N GLU A 94 5.33 -9.78 -12.05
CA GLU A 94 5.04 -8.48 -11.42
C GLU A 94 5.40 -8.49 -9.93
N ALA A 95 5.07 -9.56 -9.19
CA ALA A 95 5.43 -9.71 -7.80
C ALA A 95 6.96 -9.79 -7.59
N LEU A 96 7.68 -10.50 -8.46
CA LEU A 96 9.14 -10.58 -8.43
C LEU A 96 9.79 -9.23 -8.74
N ILE A 97 9.28 -8.49 -9.73
CA ILE A 97 9.74 -7.14 -10.05
C ILE A 97 9.46 -6.21 -8.86
N GLY A 98 8.28 -6.30 -8.25
CA GLY A 98 7.89 -5.54 -7.06
C GLY A 98 8.81 -5.81 -5.87
N LEU A 99 9.07 -7.09 -5.57
CA LEU A 99 9.96 -7.52 -4.48
C LEU A 99 11.39 -7.03 -4.71
N ARG A 100 11.90 -7.13 -5.95
CA ARG A 100 13.22 -6.62 -6.33
C ARG A 100 13.30 -5.11 -6.06
N ASN A 101 12.37 -4.34 -6.61
CA ASN A 101 12.36 -2.88 -6.45
C ASN A 101 12.23 -2.45 -4.98
N PHE A 102 11.43 -3.17 -4.19
CA PHE A 102 11.30 -2.94 -2.76
C PHE A 102 12.64 -3.18 -2.05
N THR A 103 13.30 -4.30 -2.36
CA THR A 103 14.59 -4.65 -1.75
C THR A 103 15.68 -3.65 -2.11
N GLU A 104 15.74 -3.21 -3.37
CA GLU A 104 16.68 -2.17 -3.82
C GLU A 104 16.46 -0.85 -3.06
N ARG A 105 15.21 -0.39 -2.94
CA ARG A 105 14.89 0.82 -2.18
C ARG A 105 15.25 0.68 -0.71
N ARG A 106 14.96 -0.47 -0.11
CA ARG A 106 15.25 -0.70 1.31
C ARG A 106 16.75 -0.77 1.57
N PHE A 107 17.52 -1.36 0.65
CA PHE A 107 18.97 -1.40 0.73
C PHE A 107 19.58 0.00 0.65
N ILE A 108 19.11 0.84 -0.27
CA ILE A 108 19.57 2.24 -0.39
C ILE A 108 19.29 3.03 0.89
N GLU A 109 18.09 2.89 1.46
CA GLU A 109 17.71 3.57 2.69
C GLU A 109 18.58 3.13 3.88
N ILE A 110 18.78 1.82 4.06
CA ILE A 110 19.65 1.30 5.13
C ILE A 110 21.10 1.78 4.94
N SER A 111 21.60 1.78 3.71
CA SER A 111 22.95 2.28 3.42
C SER A 111 23.10 3.75 3.80
N ARG A 112 22.09 4.58 3.50
CA ARG A 112 22.06 5.99 3.90
C ARG A 112 22.09 6.16 5.42
N GLN A 113 21.28 5.38 6.14
CA GLN A 113 21.24 5.41 7.61
C GLN A 113 22.58 4.98 8.23
N ILE A 114 23.27 4.00 7.64
CA ILE A 114 24.61 3.58 8.08
C ILE A 114 25.62 4.71 7.88
N ASP A 115 25.58 5.40 6.74
CA ASP A 115 26.50 6.52 6.48
C ASP A 115 26.22 7.71 7.42
N GLU A 116 24.96 8.03 7.70
CA GLU A 116 24.57 9.04 8.69
C GLU A 116 25.08 8.68 10.09
N LEU A 117 24.89 7.43 10.53
CA LEU A 117 25.41 6.95 11.81
C LEU A 117 26.94 7.00 11.87
N ARG A 118 27.62 6.65 10.77
CA ARG A 118 29.08 6.73 10.67
C ARG A 118 29.57 8.18 10.78
N GLN A 119 28.89 9.13 10.13
CA GLN A 119 29.23 10.56 10.22
C GLN A 119 29.00 11.11 11.64
N LEU A 120 27.91 10.72 12.29
CA LEU A 120 27.65 11.06 13.68
C LEU A 120 28.72 10.50 14.60
N LEU A 121 29.11 9.23 14.42
CA LEU A 121 30.16 8.61 15.21
C LEU A 121 31.48 9.37 15.06
N ILE A 122 31.92 9.66 13.83
CA ILE A 122 33.12 10.45 13.57
C ILE A 122 33.04 11.82 14.26
N THR A 123 31.89 12.50 14.15
CA THR A 123 31.69 13.83 14.75
C THR A 123 31.79 13.79 16.27
N VAL A 124 31.19 12.78 16.92
CA VAL A 124 31.25 12.60 18.37
C VAL A 124 32.68 12.30 18.81
N THR A 125 33.38 11.38 18.14
CA THR A 125 34.76 11.04 18.47
C THR A 125 35.69 12.25 18.34
N LEU A 126 35.57 13.03 17.25
CA LEU A 126 36.39 14.23 17.06
C LEU A 126 36.13 15.30 18.14
N LYS A 127 34.87 15.47 18.57
CA LYS A 127 34.55 16.38 19.67
C LYS A 127 35.16 15.92 20.99
N GLN A 128 35.11 14.62 21.29
CA GLN A 128 35.74 14.05 22.49
C GLN A 128 37.26 14.24 22.49
N GLU A 129 37.92 14.02 21.34
CA GLU A 129 39.36 14.29 21.18
C GLU A 129 39.70 15.77 21.41
N LEU A 130 38.86 16.70 20.92
CA LEU A 130 39.03 18.15 21.11
C LEU A 130 38.78 18.58 22.57
N GLU A 131 37.84 17.94 23.26
CA GLU A 131 37.48 18.21 24.66
C GLU A 131 38.44 17.53 25.67
N GLY A 132 39.32 16.65 25.19
CA GLY A 132 40.32 15.95 26.01
C GLY A 132 39.76 14.78 26.82
N GLU A 133 38.53 14.33 26.52
CA GLU A 133 37.90 13.17 27.15
C GLU A 133 38.39 11.88 26.47
N LEU A 134 39.38 11.20 27.08
CA LEU A 134 39.94 9.94 26.57
C LEU A 134 39.01 8.72 26.71
N THR A 135 37.95 8.82 27.50
CA THR A 135 37.01 7.71 27.70
C THR A 135 35.90 7.77 26.67
N SER A 136 36.01 6.97 25.61
CA SER A 136 34.89 6.77 24.70
C SER A 136 33.73 6.13 25.45
N PRO A 137 32.50 6.65 25.37
CA PRO A 137 31.31 6.05 25.98
C PRO A 137 30.96 4.67 25.40
N TRP A 138 31.67 4.25 24.34
CA TRP A 138 31.49 3.00 23.63
C TRP A 138 32.66 2.03 23.81
N GLN A 139 33.71 2.38 24.58
CA GLN A 139 34.69 1.39 24.97
C GLN A 139 34.02 0.42 25.96
N PRO A 140 34.09 -0.90 25.71
CA PRO A 140 33.66 -1.85 26.71
C PRO A 140 34.50 -1.59 27.95
N VAL A 141 33.84 -1.22 29.05
CA VAL A 141 34.47 -1.13 30.35
C VAL A 141 34.96 -2.54 30.65
N SER A 142 36.28 -2.77 30.54
CA SER A 142 36.91 -3.97 31.07
C SER A 142 36.69 -3.95 32.56
N GLN A 143 35.56 -4.51 33.00
CA GLN A 143 35.28 -4.74 34.41
C GLN A 143 36.31 -5.79 34.84
N GLU A 144 37.45 -5.34 35.35
CA GLU A 144 38.36 -6.18 36.12
C GLU A 144 37.56 -6.69 37.32
N LEU A 145 36.96 -7.87 37.15
CA LEU A 145 36.29 -8.63 38.18
C LEU A 145 37.39 -9.15 39.13
N LEU A 146 37.91 -8.28 39.98
CA LEU A 146 38.64 -8.69 41.17
C LEU A 146 37.62 -9.35 42.10
N SER A 147 37.37 -10.64 41.88
CA SER A 147 36.68 -11.46 42.87
C SER A 147 37.63 -11.63 44.06
N ASP A 148 37.28 -11.03 45.20
CA ASP A 148 37.91 -11.34 46.48
C ASP A 148 37.80 -12.84 46.74
N VAL A 149 38.91 -13.55 46.52
CA VAL A 149 39.03 -14.98 46.83
C VAL A 149 39.07 -15.11 48.35
N ARG A 150 37.89 -15.25 48.97
CA ARG A 150 37.79 -15.67 50.37
C ARG A 150 38.45 -17.05 50.51
N HIS A 151 39.66 -17.06 51.06
CA HIS A 151 40.34 -18.27 51.49
C HIS A 151 39.55 -18.91 52.64
N TYR A 152 39.03 -20.12 52.42
CA TYR A 152 38.68 -21.02 53.50
C TYR A 152 39.83 -22.04 53.63
N PRO A 153 40.38 -22.27 54.84
CA PRO A 153 41.43 -23.27 55.03
C PRO A 153 40.86 -24.68 54.82
N ALA A 154 41.68 -25.57 54.25
CA ALA A 154 41.33 -26.94 53.97
C ALA A 154 41.24 -27.76 55.27
N GLU A 155 40.08 -28.36 55.54
CA GLU A 155 39.96 -29.41 56.56
C GLU A 155 40.12 -30.79 55.90
N GLU A 156 41.13 -31.49 56.40
CA GLU A 156 41.57 -32.82 56.03
C GLU A 156 40.63 -33.88 56.62
N ILE A 157 40.10 -34.80 55.81
CA ILE A 157 39.32 -35.95 56.33
C ILE A 157 39.84 -37.25 55.71
N GLU A 158 40.32 -38.11 56.61
CA GLU A 158 40.92 -39.42 56.38
C GLU A 158 39.96 -40.45 55.77
N ILE A 159 40.56 -41.31 54.95
CA ILE A 159 39.96 -42.40 54.17
C ILE A 159 39.82 -43.65 55.06
N GLY A 160 38.61 -44.24 55.16
CA GLY A 160 38.40 -45.56 55.79
C GLY A 160 36.98 -46.16 55.57
N PRO A 161 36.83 -47.45 55.16
CA PRO A 161 35.55 -48.04 54.76
C PRO A 161 34.94 -49.02 55.78
N ALA A 162 33.60 -49.18 55.81
CA ALA A 162 32.89 -50.48 55.71
C ALA A 162 31.44 -50.50 56.26
N ILE A 163 30.50 -50.81 55.35
CA ILE A 163 29.39 -51.80 55.42
C ILE A 163 28.17 -51.52 56.34
N GLY A 164 27.03 -51.23 55.69
CA GLY A 164 25.63 -51.26 56.21
C GLY A 164 24.63 -50.86 55.10
N PRO A 165 23.38 -51.38 55.03
CA PRO A 165 22.72 -51.74 53.76
C PRO A 165 21.97 -50.62 53.00
N SER A 166 22.10 -50.68 51.67
CA SER A 166 21.23 -50.31 50.51
C SER A 166 19.83 -49.66 50.71
N PRO A 167 19.21 -49.06 49.63
CA PRO A 167 19.81 -48.49 48.42
C PRO A 167 19.14 -47.19 47.87
N VAL A 168 19.98 -46.33 47.29
CA VAL A 168 19.88 -45.77 45.92
C VAL A 168 18.75 -44.77 45.60
N ALA A 169 19.16 -43.49 45.54
CA ALA A 169 18.58 -42.45 44.69
C ALA A 169 18.75 -42.79 43.19
N PRO A 170 18.09 -42.07 42.27
CA PRO A 170 18.90 -41.09 41.54
C PRO A 170 18.22 -39.74 41.25
N PRO A 171 19.04 -38.69 41.01
CA PRO A 171 18.63 -37.31 40.82
C PRO A 171 18.29 -36.99 39.35
N PRO A 172 17.46 -35.96 39.08
CA PRO A 172 17.17 -35.55 37.72
C PRO A 172 18.32 -34.72 37.13
N GLN A 173 18.78 -35.16 35.96
CA GLN A 173 19.70 -34.45 35.09
C GLN A 173 18.98 -33.35 34.31
N VAL A 174 19.62 -32.19 34.23
CA VAL A 174 19.30 -31.10 33.30
C VAL A 174 19.70 -31.54 31.89
N ASP A 175 18.74 -31.56 30.97
CA ASP A 175 19.01 -31.74 29.55
C ASP A 175 18.23 -30.70 28.72
N VAL A 176 18.92 -30.16 27.73
CA VAL A 176 18.45 -29.10 26.84
C VAL A 176 17.65 -29.75 25.72
N SER A 177 16.40 -29.32 25.52
CA SER A 177 15.63 -29.65 24.31
C SER A 177 14.69 -28.51 23.96
N ILE A 178 15.03 -27.82 22.87
CA ILE A 178 14.20 -26.84 22.18
C ILE A 178 12.98 -27.57 21.61
N SER A 179 11.77 -27.17 21.99
CA SER A 179 10.56 -27.47 21.21
C SER A 179 9.49 -26.39 21.40
N VAL A 180 9.03 -25.95 20.25
CA VAL A 180 8.15 -24.82 19.94
C VAL A 180 6.79 -24.98 20.64
N SER A 181 6.37 -23.97 21.39
CA SER A 181 5.00 -23.86 21.89
C SER A 181 4.33 -22.62 21.31
N SER A 182 3.30 -22.85 20.49
CA SER A 182 2.39 -21.84 19.97
C SER A 182 1.64 -21.13 21.11
N PRO A 183 1.53 -19.80 21.11
CA PRO A 183 0.52 -19.11 21.88
C PRO A 183 -0.74 -18.93 21.03
N VAL A 184 -1.83 -19.54 21.48
CA VAL A 184 -3.21 -19.26 21.06
C VAL A 184 -3.48 -17.77 21.29
N ALA A 185 -3.66 -17.03 20.19
CA ALA A 185 -3.96 -15.61 20.21
C ALA A 185 -5.36 -15.36 20.79
N ARG A 186 -5.38 -14.66 21.92
CA ARG A 186 -6.54 -14.03 22.55
C ARG A 186 -7.07 -12.92 21.61
N PRO A 187 -8.39 -12.74 21.43
CA PRO A 187 -8.92 -11.63 20.64
C PRO A 187 -8.64 -10.30 21.35
N PRO A 188 -8.11 -9.26 20.67
CA PRO A 188 -8.04 -7.93 21.27
C PRO A 188 -9.38 -7.21 21.15
N GLU A 189 -9.89 -6.79 22.31
CA GLU A 189 -10.93 -5.76 22.43
C GLU A 189 -10.50 -4.46 21.71
N PRO A 190 -11.41 -3.78 20.99
CA PRO A 190 -11.11 -2.50 20.38
C PRO A 190 -11.17 -1.38 21.44
N THR A 191 -9.98 -0.89 21.82
CA THR A 191 -9.81 0.36 22.57
C THR A 191 -10.32 1.53 21.72
N ALA A 192 -11.49 2.04 22.06
CA ALA A 192 -12.10 3.21 21.44
C ALA A 192 -11.33 4.50 21.82
N ALA A 193 -10.53 5.00 20.88
CA ALA A 193 -10.13 6.41 20.81
C ALA A 193 -11.27 7.21 20.12
N PRO A 194 -11.46 8.50 20.46
CA PRO A 194 -12.73 9.20 20.22
C PRO A 194 -13.01 9.37 18.73
N GLN A 195 -14.07 8.69 18.28
CA GLN A 195 -14.62 8.82 16.93
C GLN A 195 -15.14 10.25 16.74
N LYS A 196 -14.47 11.01 15.88
CA LYS A 196 -15.07 12.19 15.25
C LYS A 196 -16.28 11.72 14.43
N PRO A 197 -17.36 12.53 14.36
CA PRO A 197 -18.66 12.07 13.92
C PRO A 197 -18.56 11.46 12.52
N GLN A 198 -18.98 10.20 12.42
CA GLN A 198 -19.17 9.46 11.17
C GLN A 198 -20.23 10.19 10.32
N GLY A 199 -19.78 11.12 9.50
CA GLY A 199 -20.52 11.61 8.36
C GLY A 199 -20.28 10.66 7.18
N MET A 200 -21.36 10.17 6.58
CA MET A 200 -21.37 9.49 5.27
C MET A 200 -20.73 8.10 5.09
N GLY A 201 -19.98 7.53 6.03
CA GLY A 201 -19.38 6.19 5.82
C GLY A 201 -18.35 6.16 4.68
N LEU A 202 -17.88 7.34 4.28
CA LEU A 202 -16.73 7.55 3.43
C LEU A 202 -15.50 7.27 4.31
N GLY A 203 -14.79 6.18 4.05
CA GLY A 203 -13.61 5.78 4.85
C GLY A 203 -12.54 6.88 4.95
N GLU A 204 -11.45 6.59 5.67
CA GLU A 204 -10.39 7.59 5.90
C GLU A 204 -9.89 8.25 4.60
N ILE A 205 -9.91 9.59 4.58
CA ILE A 205 -9.43 10.40 3.47
C ILE A 205 -7.89 10.42 3.53
N THR A 206 -7.26 9.62 2.67
CA THR A 206 -5.80 9.57 2.52
C THR A 206 -5.35 10.35 1.29
N ASP A 207 -4.06 10.70 1.21
CA ASP A 207 -3.44 11.39 0.07
C ASP A 207 -3.56 10.61 -1.25
N GLN A 208 -3.88 9.31 -1.19
CA GLN A 208 -4.05 8.46 -2.36
C GLN A 208 -5.51 8.25 -2.76
N ASN A 209 -6.48 8.55 -1.88
CA ASN A 209 -7.89 8.18 -2.05
C ASN A 209 -8.87 9.36 -2.01
N TYR A 210 -8.39 10.58 -1.73
CA TYR A 210 -9.28 11.73 -1.51
C TYR A 210 -10.17 12.07 -2.72
N LEU A 211 -9.70 11.91 -3.97
CA LEU A 211 -10.53 12.11 -5.17
C LEU A 211 -11.57 11.01 -5.35
N THR A 212 -11.24 9.77 -5.01
CA THR A 212 -12.18 8.64 -5.08
C THR A 212 -13.27 8.78 -4.01
N VAL A 213 -12.91 9.23 -2.81
CA VAL A 213 -13.86 9.55 -1.74
C VAL A 213 -14.76 10.70 -2.16
N LEU A 214 -14.18 11.74 -2.77
CA LEU A 214 -14.94 12.87 -3.28
C LEU A 214 -15.90 12.48 -4.40
N GLY A 215 -15.48 11.67 -5.36
CA GLY A 215 -16.35 11.17 -6.43
C GLY A 215 -17.55 10.39 -5.88
N ARG A 216 -17.33 9.54 -4.87
CA ARG A 216 -18.42 8.85 -4.16
C ARG A 216 -19.36 9.82 -3.43
N ALA A 217 -18.82 10.86 -2.80
CA ALA A 217 -19.62 11.87 -2.13
C ALA A 217 -20.50 12.66 -3.12
N LEU A 218 -19.97 12.99 -4.30
CA LEU A 218 -20.72 13.62 -5.39
C LEU A 218 -21.83 12.71 -5.91
N ASP A 219 -21.53 11.43 -6.15
CA ASP A 219 -22.51 10.42 -6.58
C ASP A 219 -23.66 10.26 -5.58
N MET A 220 -23.34 10.25 -4.27
CA MET A 220 -24.33 10.11 -3.20
C MET A 220 -25.31 11.29 -3.11
N ILE A 221 -24.90 12.48 -3.53
CA ILE A 221 -25.75 13.67 -3.57
C ILE A 221 -26.42 13.83 -4.95
N GLY A 222 -25.95 13.08 -5.95
CA GLY A 222 -26.37 13.18 -7.34
C GLY A 222 -25.87 14.45 -8.02
N TRP A 223 -24.73 15.00 -7.60
CA TRP A 223 -24.11 16.12 -8.30
C TRP A 223 -23.48 15.66 -9.60
N THR A 224 -23.76 16.38 -10.68
CA THR A 224 -23.13 16.12 -11.97
C THR A 224 -21.71 16.70 -12.01
N ASP A 225 -20.89 16.15 -12.91
CA ASP A 225 -19.52 16.60 -13.19
C ASP A 225 -19.45 18.12 -13.39
N GLU A 226 -20.40 18.67 -14.17
CA GLU A 226 -20.53 20.10 -14.46
C GLU A 226 -20.84 20.96 -13.22
N GLN A 227 -21.62 20.42 -12.26
CA GLN A 227 -21.93 21.10 -11.01
C GLN A 227 -20.72 21.10 -10.07
N ALA A 228 -19.98 19.99 -10.02
CA ALA A 228 -18.75 19.88 -9.27
C ALA A 228 -17.65 20.80 -9.83
N ASP A 229 -17.51 20.87 -11.16
CA ASP A 229 -16.61 21.77 -11.88
C ASP A 229 -16.97 23.25 -11.68
N SER A 230 -18.26 23.58 -11.74
CA SER A 230 -18.71 24.96 -11.47
C SER A 230 -18.42 25.38 -10.03
N TYR A 231 -18.59 24.47 -9.07
CA TYR A 231 -18.29 24.74 -7.66
C TYR A 231 -16.78 24.82 -7.40
N SER A 232 -15.98 23.96 -8.02
CA SER A 232 -14.52 23.96 -7.88
C SER A 232 -13.91 25.21 -8.48
N GLN A 233 -14.41 25.66 -9.64
CA GLN A 233 -13.98 26.89 -10.28
C GLN A 233 -14.38 28.13 -9.45
N LYS A 234 -15.59 28.15 -8.90
CA LYS A 234 -16.09 29.28 -8.11
C LYS A 234 -15.43 29.40 -6.73
N THR A 235 -15.08 28.28 -6.10
CA THR A 235 -14.62 28.25 -4.70
C THR A 235 -13.10 28.12 -4.58
N PHE A 236 -12.48 27.33 -5.45
CA PHE A 236 -11.07 26.99 -5.38
C PHE A 236 -10.24 27.52 -6.57
N SER A 237 -10.88 28.19 -7.54
CA SER A 237 -10.27 28.65 -8.80
C SER A 237 -9.60 27.53 -9.60
N VAL A 238 -10.13 26.31 -9.48
CA VAL A 238 -9.65 25.12 -10.21
C VAL A 238 -10.65 24.79 -11.32
N PRO A 239 -10.22 24.55 -12.57
CA PRO A 239 -11.13 24.34 -13.70
C PRO A 239 -11.92 23.04 -13.62
N HIS A 240 -11.33 21.99 -13.03
CA HIS A 240 -11.96 20.69 -12.88
C HIS A 240 -11.87 20.19 -11.43
N TRP A 241 -12.92 19.56 -10.92
CA TRP A 241 -12.94 19.07 -9.54
C TRP A 241 -11.92 17.93 -9.29
N ASP A 242 -11.50 17.21 -10.33
CA ASP A 242 -10.50 16.14 -10.25
C ASP A 242 -9.06 16.67 -10.10
N GLU A 243 -8.84 17.96 -10.34
CA GLU A 243 -7.57 18.66 -10.09
C GLU A 243 -7.48 19.25 -8.67
N LEU A 244 -8.52 19.08 -7.84
CA LEU A 244 -8.51 19.58 -6.47
C LEU A 244 -7.41 18.90 -5.65
N GLY A 245 -6.66 19.68 -4.87
CA GLY A 245 -5.74 19.12 -3.89
C GLY A 245 -6.47 18.57 -2.66
N ARG A 246 -5.82 17.68 -1.89
CA ARG A 246 -6.40 17.03 -0.69
C ARG A 246 -7.22 17.98 0.21
N ARG A 247 -6.65 19.13 0.59
CA ARG A 247 -7.32 20.11 1.47
C ARG A 247 -8.59 20.72 0.84
N GLN A 248 -8.59 20.90 -0.49
CA GLN A 248 -9.73 21.44 -1.22
C GLN A 248 -10.81 20.38 -1.40
N ALA A 249 -10.41 19.14 -1.67
CA ALA A 249 -11.32 17.99 -1.72
C ALA A 249 -11.98 17.72 -0.36
N GLU A 250 -11.24 17.78 0.75
CA GLU A 250 -11.79 17.66 2.10
C GLU A 250 -12.80 18.78 2.41
N ALA A 251 -12.52 20.02 1.99
CA ALA A 251 -13.44 21.14 2.14
C ALA A 251 -14.72 20.98 1.30
N LEU A 252 -14.59 20.43 0.08
CA LEU A 252 -15.72 20.10 -0.78
C LEU A 252 -16.57 18.98 -0.17
N ILE A 253 -15.94 17.90 0.32
CA ILE A 253 -16.62 16.79 1.00
C ILE A 253 -17.37 17.28 2.24
N ALA A 254 -16.76 18.16 3.05
CA ALA A 254 -17.44 18.75 4.20
C ALA A 254 -18.68 19.57 3.79
N HIS A 255 -18.59 20.34 2.70
CA HIS A 255 -19.75 21.06 2.17
C HIS A 255 -20.82 20.08 1.68
N LEU A 256 -20.44 19.04 0.94
CA LEU A 256 -21.34 17.98 0.47
C LEU A 256 -22.04 17.27 1.63
N GLU A 257 -21.34 16.96 2.72
CA GLU A 257 -21.96 16.40 3.93
C GLU A 257 -23.00 17.33 4.56
N THR A 258 -22.77 18.65 4.56
CA THR A 258 -23.76 19.62 5.06
C THR A 258 -25.01 19.67 4.17
N VAL A 259 -24.83 19.63 2.84
CA VAL A 259 -25.94 19.59 1.87
C VAL A 259 -26.74 18.31 2.01
N TYR A 260 -26.07 17.17 2.19
CA TYR A 260 -26.72 15.88 2.38
C TYR A 260 -27.50 15.82 3.71
N LYS A 261 -26.89 16.25 4.82
CA LYS A 261 -27.60 16.33 6.11
C LYS A 261 -28.78 17.29 6.07
N GLY A 262 -28.69 18.38 5.31
CA GLY A 262 -29.80 19.30 5.05
C GLY A 262 -30.97 18.64 4.30
N ARG A 263 -30.68 17.86 3.24
CA ARG A 263 -31.69 17.10 2.49
C ARG A 263 -32.34 16.00 3.33
N VAL A 264 -31.56 15.27 4.13
CA VAL A 264 -32.09 14.20 4.99
C VAL A 264 -32.99 14.77 6.10
N ALA A 265 -32.75 16.01 6.55
CA ALA A 265 -33.60 16.68 7.53
C ALA A 265 -34.94 17.18 6.97
N GLU A 266 -35.04 17.45 5.66
CA GLU A 266 -36.31 17.80 5.00
C GLU A 266 -37.20 16.58 4.69
N ASP A 267 -36.60 15.38 4.56
CA ASP A 267 -37.30 14.15 4.15
C ASP A 267 -37.75 13.27 5.34
N GLN A 268 -37.66 13.78 6.57
CA GLN A 268 -38.18 13.15 7.78
C GLN A 268 -39.57 13.73 8.11
N PRO A 269 -40.69 13.02 7.82
CA PRO A 269 -42.00 13.46 8.26
C PRO A 269 -42.06 13.40 9.80
N ALA A 270 -42.58 14.47 10.39
CA ALA A 270 -42.95 14.55 11.80
C ALA A 270 -44.05 13.54 12.19
#